data_AF-A0A9W8LED5-F1
#
_entry.id   AF-A0A9W8LED5-F1
#
_cell.length_a   1.000
_cell.length_b   1.000
_cell.length_c   1.000
_cell.angle_alpha   90.00
_cell.angle_beta   90.00
_cell.angle_gamma   90.00
#
_symmetry.space_group_name_H-M   'P 1'
#
loop_
_entity.id
_entity.type
_entity.pdbx_description
1 polymer ?
#
loop_
_entity_poly.entity_id
_entity_poly.type
_entity_poly.pdbx_seq_one_letter_code
_entity_poly.pdbx_strand_id
1 'polypeptide(L)'
;MGGATKSPRRPASAGRKFGDDPGSVADAQAAIVMQKGFLDDVIDGVQLGLLAIAVICVLLAAVFGSSLPVIFPAARPVYEALAGVPGFVRDLPALAQSVWEARPSSLEEAVHLGAILAAEAGDLLHRLPYKECVLVFSWATYLWETSLDIRQRDRLHEVRRPLSISTFISRQVYLEANAYGLDKSSLALVKGAVEQVQTTLIIVYDLIPALWRAVGDLASTHLGMVPEQHLIAHSVMFFVAAVAVSTALSLPFNMYSTFVVEKKHGFNKQTWGLFVSDAVKSFLLVVLFGAPVVAAFLWVIDKTGSRFYLYTWALMAAVQLLAIVIYPTLIQPLFNKFDPLPNGELRTAIEALASRLRFPLKKLYVVDGSKRSSHSNAYVFGFFRSKRIVVYDTLIQQCTTEEIVAVVGHELGHWKMNHVPRMLAMAQVQIFLVFFAFGCFVGEEAMYASFGVEGTPVMLGFVFFQYLYEPLGSLLQFCSNAVSRLHEFQADAFSKRLGYGKQLASCLIKLQIENKSAMNPDPLYSAYHYSHPPLVERLNALGNPHVAPKTE
;
A
#
# COMPACT_ATOMS: atom_id res chain seq x y z
N MET A 1 -6.03 -16.56 -82.79
CA MET A 1 -4.65 -16.03 -82.93
C MET A 1 -4.55 -14.76 -82.10
N GLY A 2 -3.39 -14.52 -81.49
CA GLY A 2 -3.15 -13.50 -80.44
C GLY A 2 -3.41 -12.06 -80.86
N GLY A 3 -3.24 -11.06 -80.01
CA GLY A 3 -2.63 -10.99 -78.70
C GLY A 3 -2.74 -9.55 -78.15
N ALA A 4 -2.21 -9.37 -76.95
CA ALA A 4 -2.18 -8.18 -76.10
C ALA A 4 -1.61 -6.90 -76.78
N THR A 5 -1.73 -5.64 -76.33
CA THR A 5 -1.61 -5.00 -75.01
C THR A 5 -1.95 -3.49 -75.14
N LYS A 6 -2.46 -2.86 -74.05
CA LYS A 6 -1.91 -1.66 -73.36
C LYS A 6 -3.01 -0.86 -72.61
N SER A 7 -2.82 -0.71 -71.30
CA SER A 7 -3.45 0.30 -70.42
C SER A 7 -2.62 1.62 -70.47
N PRO A 8 -2.84 2.72 -69.68
CA PRO A 8 -3.67 2.89 -68.46
C PRO A 8 -4.41 4.24 -68.25
N ARG A 9 -5.42 4.26 -67.34
CA ARG A 9 -5.50 5.09 -66.09
C ARG A 9 -6.95 5.44 -65.64
N ARG A 10 -7.25 5.01 -64.39
CA ARG A 10 -8.10 5.54 -63.29
C ARG A 10 -9.53 6.07 -63.55
N PRO A 11 -10.48 5.68 -62.66
CA PRO A 11 -11.43 6.58 -62.01
C PRO A 11 -11.12 6.66 -60.50
N ALA A 12 -11.08 7.86 -59.92
CA ALA A 12 -12.20 8.68 -59.45
C ALA A 12 -12.66 8.28 -58.03
N SER A 13 -12.53 9.26 -57.15
CA SER A 13 -12.83 9.27 -55.73
C SER A 13 -14.31 9.08 -55.42
N ALA A 14 -14.61 8.13 -54.52
CA ALA A 14 -15.88 8.07 -53.80
C ALA A 14 -15.59 8.24 -52.30
N GLY A 15 -16.33 9.16 -51.67
CA GLY A 15 -16.10 9.60 -50.30
C GLY A 15 -16.32 8.50 -49.26
N ARG A 16 -15.51 8.56 -48.19
CA ARG A 16 -15.80 7.86 -46.93
C ARG A 16 -16.45 8.83 -45.96
N LYS A 17 -17.73 8.61 -45.70
CA LYS A 17 -18.38 9.06 -44.48
C LYS A 17 -17.75 8.28 -43.32
N PHE A 18 -17.19 9.00 -42.36
CA PHE A 18 -16.94 8.47 -41.03
C PHE A 18 -18.30 8.15 -40.40
N GLY A 19 -18.58 6.86 -40.23
CA GLY A 19 -19.76 6.34 -39.55
C GLY A 19 -19.30 5.29 -38.54
N ASP A 20 -19.88 5.40 -37.36
CA ASP A 20 -19.66 4.60 -36.16
C ASP A 20 -19.63 3.08 -36.42
N ASP A 21 -18.52 2.44 -36.05
CA ASP A 21 -18.41 0.98 -35.94
C ASP A 21 -18.07 0.60 -34.48
N PRO A 22 -19.06 0.24 -33.65
CA PRO A 22 -18.84 -0.21 -32.27
C PRO A 22 -18.06 -1.54 -32.16
N GLY A 23 -17.74 -2.19 -33.29
CA GLY A 23 -16.77 -3.29 -33.34
C GLY A 23 -15.31 -2.81 -33.28
N SER A 24 -14.95 -1.75 -34.00
CA SER A 24 -13.53 -1.39 -34.21
C SER A 24 -12.76 -0.97 -32.95
N VAL A 25 -13.35 -0.16 -32.06
CA VAL A 25 -12.68 0.34 -30.85
C VAL A 25 -12.63 -0.74 -29.77
N ALA A 26 -13.75 -1.44 -29.55
CA ALA A 26 -13.80 -2.55 -28.60
C ALA A 26 -12.89 -3.70 -29.04
N ASP A 27 -12.73 -3.94 -30.34
CA ASP A 27 -11.82 -4.96 -30.86
C ASP A 27 -10.36 -4.49 -30.82
N ALA A 28 -10.07 -3.21 -31.02
CA ALA A 28 -8.74 -2.65 -30.77
C ALA A 28 -8.35 -2.74 -29.28
N GLN A 29 -9.29 -2.46 -28.37
CA GLN A 29 -9.07 -2.62 -26.92
C GLN A 29 -8.94 -4.09 -26.52
N ALA A 30 -9.76 -4.97 -27.09
CA ALA A 30 -9.62 -6.40 -26.90
C ALA A 30 -8.26 -6.88 -27.41
N ALA A 31 -7.77 -6.34 -28.53
CA ALA A 31 -6.43 -6.63 -29.01
C ALA A 31 -5.35 -6.18 -28.01
N ILE A 32 -5.48 -5.00 -27.37
CA ILE A 32 -4.57 -4.55 -26.29
C ILE A 32 -4.62 -5.51 -25.10
N VAL A 33 -5.81 -5.92 -24.67
CA VAL A 33 -6.00 -6.84 -23.52
C VAL A 33 -5.49 -8.25 -23.84
N MET A 34 -5.65 -8.71 -25.09
CA MET A 34 -5.11 -10.00 -25.57
C MET A 34 -3.63 -9.94 -25.92
N GLN A 35 -3.08 -8.75 -26.19
CA GLN A 35 -1.69 -8.57 -26.56
C GLN A 35 -0.84 -8.90 -25.33
N LYS A 36 -0.21 -10.07 -25.37
CA LYS A 36 0.99 -10.33 -24.58
C LYS A 36 2.04 -9.32 -25.00
N GLY A 37 2.35 -8.36 -24.13
CA GLY A 37 3.35 -7.34 -24.39
C GLY A 37 4.76 -7.89 -24.25
N PHE A 38 5.77 -7.13 -24.71
CA PHE A 38 7.18 -7.39 -24.39
C PHE A 38 7.43 -7.53 -22.88
N LEU A 39 6.65 -6.80 -22.05
CA LEU A 39 6.65 -6.99 -20.60
C LEU A 39 6.07 -8.33 -20.17
N ASP A 40 5.04 -8.86 -20.83
CA ASP A 40 4.54 -10.21 -20.56
C ASP A 40 5.54 -11.27 -21.01
N ASP A 41 6.30 -11.05 -22.09
CA ASP A 41 7.38 -11.95 -22.51
C ASP A 41 8.60 -11.88 -21.56
N VAL A 42 8.92 -10.70 -21.05
CA VAL A 42 9.93 -10.51 -20.00
C VAL A 42 9.45 -11.13 -18.69
N ILE A 43 8.16 -10.99 -18.32
CA ILE A 43 7.59 -11.57 -17.11
C ILE A 43 7.47 -13.09 -17.23
N ASP A 44 7.01 -13.63 -18.36
CA ASP A 44 6.95 -15.07 -18.67
C ASP A 44 8.38 -15.66 -18.75
N GLY A 45 9.35 -14.94 -19.29
CA GLY A 45 10.77 -15.34 -19.36
C GLY A 45 11.53 -15.22 -18.04
N VAL A 46 11.24 -14.20 -17.23
CA VAL A 46 11.78 -14.00 -15.87
C VAL A 46 11.12 -14.97 -14.90
N GLN A 47 9.86 -15.38 -15.11
CA GLN A 47 9.19 -16.40 -14.31
C GLN A 47 9.63 -17.82 -14.68
N LEU A 48 9.80 -18.20 -15.95
CA LEU A 48 10.45 -19.49 -16.22
C LEU A 48 11.91 -19.50 -15.76
N GLY A 49 12.63 -18.39 -15.85
CA GLY A 49 14.01 -18.30 -15.36
C GLY A 49 14.12 -18.41 -13.84
N LEU A 50 13.40 -17.58 -13.08
CA LEU A 50 13.49 -17.53 -11.62
C LEU A 50 12.65 -18.60 -10.92
N LEU A 51 11.51 -19.00 -11.48
CA LEU A 51 10.72 -20.14 -10.98
C LEU A 51 11.37 -21.47 -11.38
N ALA A 52 11.94 -21.63 -12.59
CA ALA A 52 12.72 -22.84 -12.87
C ALA A 52 14.00 -22.85 -12.05
N ILE A 53 14.71 -21.74 -11.82
CA ILE A 53 15.86 -21.76 -10.89
C ILE A 53 15.43 -22.03 -9.46
N ALA A 54 14.34 -21.44 -8.94
CA ALA A 54 13.86 -21.70 -7.58
C ALA A 54 13.26 -23.10 -7.41
N VAL A 55 12.49 -23.60 -8.38
CA VAL A 55 11.91 -24.95 -8.38
C VAL A 55 12.97 -26.01 -8.69
N ILE A 56 13.95 -25.74 -9.55
CA ILE A 56 15.13 -26.60 -9.74
C ILE A 56 15.99 -26.56 -8.48
N CYS A 57 16.19 -25.43 -7.79
CA CYS A 57 16.89 -25.39 -6.51
C CYS A 57 16.15 -26.15 -5.39
N VAL A 58 14.82 -26.05 -5.33
CA VAL A 58 13.98 -26.79 -4.37
C VAL A 58 13.90 -28.28 -4.69
N LEU A 59 13.80 -28.65 -5.98
CA LEU A 59 13.80 -30.06 -6.42
C LEU A 59 15.20 -30.68 -6.36
N LEU A 60 16.27 -29.94 -6.66
CA LEU A 60 17.66 -30.41 -6.49
C LEU A 60 18.01 -30.54 -5.00
N ALA A 61 17.50 -29.68 -4.13
CA ALA A 61 17.61 -29.84 -2.68
C ALA A 61 16.82 -31.06 -2.16
N ALA A 62 15.65 -31.33 -2.74
CA ALA A 62 14.84 -32.51 -2.41
C ALA A 62 15.43 -33.83 -2.94
N VAL A 63 16.18 -33.80 -4.06
CA VAL A 63 16.75 -35.00 -4.72
C VAL A 63 18.21 -35.28 -4.33
N PHE A 64 19.06 -34.26 -4.18
CA PHE A 64 20.52 -34.42 -4.02
C PHE A 64 21.05 -34.11 -2.61
N GLY A 65 20.20 -33.61 -1.70
CA GLY A 65 20.51 -33.45 -0.29
C GLY A 65 21.88 -32.83 -0.01
N SER A 66 22.70 -33.49 0.80
CA SER A 66 23.99 -33.01 1.32
C SER A 66 25.12 -32.85 0.29
N SER A 67 24.91 -33.21 -0.98
CA SER A 67 25.97 -33.21 -2.02
C SER A 67 26.06 -31.89 -2.82
N LEU A 68 25.10 -30.98 -2.65
CA LEU A 68 25.01 -29.70 -3.35
C LEU A 68 26.27 -28.78 -3.23
N PRO A 69 26.93 -28.67 -2.06
CA PRO A 69 28.06 -27.74 -1.86
C PRO A 69 29.34 -28.10 -2.62
N VAL A 70 29.46 -29.36 -3.04
CA VAL A 70 30.63 -29.88 -3.78
C VAL A 70 30.54 -29.52 -5.28
N ILE A 71 29.32 -29.30 -5.79
CA ILE A 71 29.05 -29.09 -7.22
C ILE A 71 28.96 -27.60 -7.58
N PHE A 72 28.40 -26.75 -6.69
CA PHE A 72 28.23 -25.31 -6.93
C PHE A 72 28.77 -24.45 -5.76
N PRO A 73 30.06 -24.09 -5.76
CA PRO A 73 30.70 -23.36 -4.67
C PRO A 73 30.09 -21.98 -4.36
N ALA A 74 29.45 -21.33 -5.34
CA ALA A 74 28.82 -20.01 -5.18
C ALA A 74 27.48 -20.04 -4.42
N ALA A 75 26.82 -21.20 -4.35
CA ALA A 75 25.57 -21.38 -3.58
C ALA A 75 25.82 -21.73 -2.11
N ARG A 76 27.09 -21.95 -1.74
CA ARG A 76 27.53 -22.34 -0.41
C ARG A 76 27.11 -21.38 0.72
N PRO A 77 27.17 -20.04 0.57
CA PRO A 77 26.78 -19.13 1.65
C PRO A 77 25.28 -19.18 1.98
N VAL A 78 24.43 -19.33 0.96
CA VAL A 78 22.98 -19.44 1.13
C VAL A 78 22.59 -20.82 1.69
N TYR A 79 23.28 -21.87 1.25
CA TYR A 79 23.11 -23.23 1.79
C TYR A 79 23.58 -23.32 3.25
N GLU A 80 24.72 -22.75 3.61
CA GLU A 80 25.24 -22.71 4.98
C GLU A 80 24.37 -21.82 5.88
N ALA A 81 23.81 -20.72 5.36
CA ALA A 81 22.83 -19.88 6.06
C ALA A 81 21.50 -20.60 6.33
N LEU A 82 20.99 -21.38 5.36
CA LEU A 82 19.74 -22.14 5.52
C LEU A 82 19.92 -23.44 6.31
N ALA A 83 21.05 -24.13 6.17
CA ALA A 83 21.42 -25.31 6.96
C ALA A 83 21.85 -24.95 8.40
N GLY A 84 22.23 -23.69 8.61
CA GLY A 84 22.61 -23.10 9.89
C GLY A 84 21.46 -22.50 10.69
N VAL A 85 20.19 -22.78 10.35
CA VAL A 85 19.02 -22.44 11.18
C VAL A 85 18.57 -23.67 12.02
N PRO A 86 19.26 -24.05 13.10
CA PRO A 86 18.67 -24.94 14.09
C PRO A 86 17.71 -24.17 15.01
N GLY A 87 16.66 -24.84 15.47
CA GLY A 87 15.83 -24.41 16.60
C GLY A 87 14.54 -23.66 16.23
N PHE A 88 14.61 -22.58 15.45
CA PHE A 88 13.47 -21.66 15.33
C PHE A 88 12.18 -22.30 14.75
N VAL A 89 12.27 -22.99 13.60
CA VAL A 89 11.08 -23.55 12.93
C VAL A 89 10.64 -24.89 13.56
N ARG A 90 11.59 -25.64 14.13
CA ARG A 90 11.34 -26.98 14.68
C ARG A 90 10.74 -26.92 16.08
N ASP A 91 11.13 -25.93 16.89
CA ASP A 91 10.71 -25.82 18.28
C ASP A 91 9.59 -24.78 18.48
N LEU A 92 9.26 -23.95 17.48
CA LEU A 92 8.10 -23.04 17.54
C LEU A 92 6.78 -23.75 17.91
N PRO A 93 6.47 -24.93 17.33
CA PRO A 93 5.27 -25.68 17.70
C PRO A 93 5.36 -26.18 19.15
N ALA A 94 6.52 -26.64 19.62
CA ALA A 94 6.71 -27.13 20.98
C ALA A 94 6.69 -26.01 22.02
N LEU A 95 7.21 -24.82 21.68
CA LEU A 95 7.17 -23.60 22.49
C LEU A 95 5.76 -23.01 22.53
N ALA A 96 5.08 -22.93 21.38
CA ALA A 96 3.67 -22.51 21.33
C ALA A 96 2.77 -23.50 22.08
N GLN A 97 3.07 -24.79 22.00
CA GLN A 97 2.38 -25.84 22.74
C GLN A 97 2.69 -25.79 24.23
N SER A 98 3.93 -25.54 24.66
CA SER A 98 4.27 -25.39 26.09
C SER A 98 3.62 -24.15 26.70
N VAL A 99 3.55 -23.05 25.95
CA VAL A 99 2.79 -21.83 26.34
C VAL A 99 1.29 -22.10 26.42
N TRP A 100 0.75 -22.85 25.47
CA TRP A 100 -0.67 -23.21 25.41
C TRP A 100 -1.07 -24.21 26.52
N GLU A 101 -0.19 -25.15 26.85
CA GLU A 101 -0.38 -26.18 27.88
C GLU A 101 -0.16 -25.65 29.29
N ALA A 102 0.75 -24.69 29.48
CA ALA A 102 1.09 -24.13 30.79
C ALA A 102 -0.07 -23.44 31.51
N ARG A 103 -1.14 -23.03 30.81
CA ARG A 103 -2.39 -22.43 31.33
C ARG A 103 -2.22 -21.74 32.70
N PRO A 104 -1.41 -20.66 32.79
CA PRO A 104 -1.05 -20.08 34.07
C PRO A 104 -2.33 -19.66 34.81
N SER A 105 -2.49 -20.19 36.01
CA SER A 105 -3.72 -20.04 36.82
C SER A 105 -3.62 -18.83 37.75
N SER A 106 -2.43 -18.25 37.86
CA SER A 106 -2.12 -17.06 38.66
C SER A 106 -1.22 -16.09 37.89
N LEU A 107 -1.24 -14.83 38.31
CA LEU A 107 -0.38 -13.79 37.76
C LEU A 107 1.11 -14.11 37.96
N GLU A 108 1.46 -14.79 39.07
CA GLU A 108 2.83 -15.14 39.42
C GLU A 108 3.39 -16.26 38.53
N GLU A 109 2.60 -17.28 38.22
CA GLU A 109 2.93 -18.32 37.22
C GLU A 109 3.09 -17.73 35.82
N ALA A 110 2.22 -16.80 35.43
CA ALA A 110 2.32 -16.12 34.14
C ALA A 110 3.60 -15.29 34.02
N VAL A 111 4.00 -14.60 35.10
CA VAL A 111 5.24 -13.82 35.17
C VAL A 111 6.46 -14.74 35.13
N HIS A 112 6.45 -15.87 35.83
CA HIS A 112 7.56 -16.83 35.84
C HIS A 112 7.74 -17.51 34.49
N LEU A 113 6.65 -17.96 33.86
CA LEU A 113 6.68 -18.51 32.50
C LEU A 113 7.16 -17.45 31.50
N GLY A 114 6.70 -16.21 31.64
CA GLY A 114 7.18 -15.07 30.85
C GLY A 114 8.69 -14.82 31.00
N ALA A 115 9.25 -15.01 32.20
CA ALA A 115 10.68 -14.86 32.46
C ALA A 115 11.52 -15.98 31.83
N ILE A 116 11.04 -17.23 31.87
CA ILE A 116 11.70 -18.38 31.21
C ILE A 116 11.67 -18.19 29.69
N LEU A 117 10.52 -17.85 29.13
CA LEU A 117 10.37 -17.55 27.70
C LEU A 117 11.24 -16.37 27.27
N ALA A 118 11.38 -15.34 28.11
CA ALA A 118 12.25 -14.21 27.84
C ALA A 118 13.74 -14.58 27.88
N ALA A 119 14.14 -15.50 28.77
CA ALA A 119 15.52 -15.98 28.87
C ALA A 119 15.89 -16.88 27.67
N GLU A 120 15.02 -17.82 27.29
CA GLU A 120 15.20 -18.65 26.09
C GLU A 120 15.13 -17.80 24.80
N ALA A 121 14.24 -16.81 24.74
CA ALA A 121 14.19 -15.87 23.64
C ALA A 121 15.45 -15.00 23.57
N GLY A 122 16.03 -14.59 24.70
CA GLY A 122 17.27 -13.81 24.73
C GLY A 122 18.47 -14.54 24.14
N ASP A 123 18.68 -15.80 24.55
CA ASP A 123 19.77 -16.63 23.98
C ASP A 123 19.53 -16.96 22.50
N LEU A 124 18.27 -17.13 22.10
CA LEU A 124 17.90 -17.30 20.70
C LEU A 124 18.20 -16.04 19.89
N LEU A 125 17.75 -14.87 20.35
CA LEU A 125 17.93 -13.58 19.68
C LEU A 125 19.41 -13.32 19.40
N HIS A 126 20.26 -13.52 20.40
CA HIS A 126 21.70 -13.29 20.27
C HIS A 126 22.39 -14.18 19.21
N ARG A 127 21.80 -15.33 18.87
CA ARG A 127 22.34 -16.29 17.89
C ARG A 127 21.71 -16.15 16.51
N LEU A 128 20.74 -15.25 16.33
CA LEU A 128 20.05 -15.12 15.05
C LEU A 128 20.99 -14.55 13.97
N PRO A 129 21.02 -15.17 12.77
CA PRO A 129 21.66 -14.58 11.61
C PRO A 129 20.74 -13.48 11.04
N TYR A 130 20.74 -12.31 11.68
CA TYR A 130 19.76 -11.25 11.45
C TYR A 130 19.67 -10.80 9.99
N LYS A 131 20.83 -10.63 9.34
CA LYS A 131 20.92 -10.18 7.94
C LYS A 131 20.29 -11.21 7.00
N GLU A 132 20.58 -12.48 7.20
CA GLU A 132 20.06 -13.62 6.45
C GLU A 132 18.56 -13.77 6.68
N CYS A 133 18.09 -13.67 7.93
CA CYS A 133 16.68 -13.70 8.27
C CYS A 133 15.92 -12.59 7.53
N VAL A 134 16.40 -11.34 7.61
CA VAL A 134 15.79 -10.21 6.90
C VAL A 134 15.73 -10.48 5.40
N LEU A 135 16.82 -10.94 4.78
CA LEU A 135 16.85 -11.23 3.34
C LEU A 135 15.86 -12.32 2.94
N VAL A 136 15.83 -13.44 3.68
CA VAL A 136 14.90 -14.56 3.41
C VAL A 136 13.46 -14.09 3.53
N PHE A 137 13.12 -13.36 4.59
CA PHE A 137 11.77 -12.88 4.81
C PHE A 137 11.33 -11.81 3.81
N SER A 138 12.23 -10.89 3.45
CA SER A 138 11.98 -9.88 2.42
C SER A 138 11.67 -10.55 1.08
N TRP A 139 12.49 -11.51 0.63
CA TRP A 139 12.24 -12.26 -0.61
C TRP A 139 10.98 -13.12 -0.53
N ALA A 140 10.71 -13.78 0.58
CA ALA A 140 9.48 -14.56 0.76
C ALA A 140 8.23 -13.68 0.64
N THR A 141 8.24 -12.51 1.27
CA THR A 141 7.14 -11.53 1.21
C THR A 141 6.97 -11.00 -0.21
N TYR A 142 8.06 -10.58 -0.86
CA TYR A 142 8.05 -10.12 -2.25
C TYR A 142 7.49 -11.17 -3.22
N LEU A 143 7.95 -12.43 -3.11
CA LEU A 143 7.48 -13.52 -3.99
C LEU A 143 6.00 -13.84 -3.76
N TRP A 144 5.56 -13.81 -2.50
CA TRP A 144 4.15 -13.97 -2.15
C TRP A 144 3.29 -12.87 -2.79
N GLU A 145 3.62 -11.60 -2.57
CA GLU A 145 2.84 -10.48 -3.12
C GLU A 145 2.88 -10.45 -4.64
N THR A 146 4.04 -10.72 -5.24
CA THR A 146 4.18 -10.86 -6.69
C THR A 146 3.29 -11.97 -7.24
N SER A 147 3.15 -13.10 -6.53
CA SER A 147 2.23 -14.17 -6.93
C SER A 147 0.77 -13.72 -6.96
N LEU A 148 0.36 -12.86 -6.02
CA LEU A 148 -0.97 -12.27 -5.99
C LEU A 148 -1.19 -11.29 -7.13
N ASP A 149 -0.20 -10.43 -7.39
CA ASP A 149 -0.22 -9.48 -8.52
C ASP A 149 -0.34 -10.19 -9.87
N ILE A 150 0.35 -11.32 -10.06
CA ILE A 150 0.25 -12.13 -11.28
C ILE A 150 -1.16 -12.69 -11.44
N ARG A 151 -1.75 -13.27 -10.39
CA ARG A 151 -3.12 -13.76 -10.43
C ARG A 151 -4.12 -12.66 -10.80
N GLN A 152 -3.94 -11.46 -10.25
CA GLN A 152 -4.75 -10.31 -10.59
C GLN A 152 -4.52 -9.86 -12.04
N ARG A 153 -3.27 -9.92 -12.52
CA ARG A 153 -2.93 -9.62 -13.92
C ARG A 153 -3.62 -10.59 -14.88
N ASP A 154 -3.64 -11.88 -14.58
CA ASP A 154 -4.34 -12.89 -15.38
C ASP A 154 -5.82 -12.54 -15.54
N ARG A 155 -6.47 -12.08 -14.46
CA ARG A 155 -7.86 -11.60 -14.52
C ARG A 155 -8.04 -10.38 -15.42
N LEU A 156 -7.04 -9.50 -15.50
CA LEU A 156 -7.09 -8.32 -16.35
C LEU A 156 -6.94 -8.66 -17.84
N HIS A 157 -6.32 -9.79 -18.20
CA HIS A 157 -6.27 -10.29 -19.58
C HIS A 157 -7.58 -10.93 -20.06
N GLU A 158 -8.55 -11.16 -19.17
CA GLU A 158 -9.85 -11.71 -19.57
C GLU A 158 -10.64 -10.69 -20.40
N VAL A 159 -10.89 -11.00 -21.68
CA VAL A 159 -11.71 -10.14 -22.57
C VAL A 159 -13.21 -10.33 -22.35
N ARG A 160 -13.61 -11.49 -21.83
CA ARG A 160 -15.02 -11.79 -21.55
C ARG A 160 -15.38 -11.23 -20.18
N ARG A 161 -16.19 -10.17 -20.17
CA ARG A 161 -16.74 -9.60 -18.93
C ARG A 161 -17.61 -10.64 -18.19
N PRO A 162 -17.57 -10.70 -16.86
CA PRO A 162 -18.45 -11.57 -16.06
C PRO A 162 -19.93 -11.27 -16.27
N LEU A 163 -20.78 -12.31 -16.16
CA LEU A 163 -22.24 -12.17 -16.25
C LEU A 163 -22.80 -11.23 -15.17
N SER A 164 -22.22 -11.26 -13.97
CA SER A 164 -22.62 -10.45 -12.81
C SER A 164 -22.61 -8.93 -13.06
N ILE A 165 -21.80 -8.45 -14.01
CA ILE A 165 -21.69 -7.03 -14.36
C ILE A 165 -22.22 -6.70 -15.76
N SER A 166 -22.56 -7.71 -16.55
CA SER A 166 -22.86 -7.58 -17.98
C SER A 166 -24.09 -6.72 -18.31
N THR A 167 -25.00 -6.57 -17.34
CA THR A 167 -26.25 -5.82 -17.41
C THR A 167 -26.06 -4.31 -17.25
N PHE A 168 -24.98 -3.86 -16.58
CA PHE A 168 -24.73 -2.45 -16.29
C PHE A 168 -23.33 -1.95 -16.69
N ILE A 169 -22.40 -2.83 -17.06
CA ILE A 169 -21.07 -2.48 -17.58
C ILE A 169 -20.97 -2.91 -19.05
N SER A 170 -20.69 -1.95 -19.95
CA SER A 170 -20.47 -2.24 -21.37
C SER A 170 -19.15 -3.01 -21.61
N ARG A 171 -19.04 -3.77 -22.70
CA ARG A 171 -17.81 -4.52 -23.02
C ARG A 171 -16.64 -3.55 -23.20
N GLN A 172 -16.87 -2.43 -23.87
CA GLN A 172 -15.86 -1.40 -24.08
C GLN A 172 -15.32 -0.86 -22.73
N VAL A 173 -16.20 -0.44 -21.83
CA VAL A 173 -15.81 0.08 -20.50
C VAL A 173 -15.02 -0.95 -19.70
N TYR A 174 -15.42 -2.22 -19.76
CA TYR A 174 -14.68 -3.31 -19.12
C TYR A 174 -13.27 -3.48 -19.69
N LEU A 175 -13.11 -3.44 -21.01
CA LEU A 175 -11.80 -3.57 -21.66
C LEU A 175 -10.90 -2.34 -21.42
N GLU A 176 -11.48 -1.14 -21.35
CA GLU A 176 -10.74 0.08 -20.98
C GLU A 176 -10.21 0.01 -19.55
N ALA A 177 -11.03 -0.46 -18.61
CA ALA A 177 -10.61 -0.67 -17.22
C ALA A 177 -9.52 -1.74 -17.12
N ASN A 178 -9.65 -2.84 -17.86
CA ASN A 178 -8.62 -3.89 -17.91
C ASN A 178 -7.31 -3.38 -18.53
N ALA A 179 -7.35 -2.63 -19.64
CA ALA A 179 -6.17 -2.04 -20.24
C ALA A 179 -5.45 -1.06 -19.29
N TYR A 180 -6.20 -0.24 -18.55
CA TYR A 180 -5.63 0.60 -17.50
C TYR A 180 -5.00 -0.22 -16.37
N GLY A 181 -5.71 -1.25 -15.90
CA GLY A 181 -5.20 -2.18 -14.89
C GLY A 181 -3.91 -2.88 -15.33
N LEU A 182 -3.81 -3.31 -16.59
CA LEU A 182 -2.63 -3.97 -17.15
C LEU A 182 -1.41 -3.04 -17.19
N ASP A 183 -1.59 -1.77 -17.58
CA ASP A 183 -0.49 -0.79 -17.57
C ASP A 183 -0.02 -0.51 -16.14
N LYS A 184 -0.94 -0.40 -15.17
CA LYS A 184 -0.57 -0.25 -13.74
C LYS A 184 0.13 -1.48 -13.20
N SER A 185 -0.38 -2.67 -13.50
CA SER A 185 0.21 -3.95 -13.11
C SER A 185 1.62 -4.09 -13.67
N SER A 186 1.83 -3.73 -14.95
CA SER A 186 3.15 -3.75 -15.60
C SER A 186 4.15 -2.85 -14.86
N LEU A 187 3.75 -1.61 -14.55
CA LEU A 187 4.59 -0.70 -13.79
C LEU A 187 4.86 -1.20 -12.37
N ALA A 188 3.85 -1.74 -11.69
CA ALA A 188 3.97 -2.27 -10.33
C ALA A 188 4.95 -3.45 -10.26
N LEU A 189 4.86 -4.41 -11.18
CA LEU A 189 5.77 -5.56 -11.23
C LEU A 189 7.23 -5.13 -11.49
N VAL A 190 7.46 -4.21 -12.43
CA VAL A 190 8.82 -3.69 -12.69
C VAL A 190 9.35 -2.91 -11.50
N LYS A 191 8.53 -2.02 -10.95
CA LYS A 191 8.90 -1.20 -9.79
C LYS A 191 9.23 -2.10 -8.58
N GLY A 192 8.37 -3.06 -8.27
CA GLY A 192 8.58 -4.01 -7.18
C GLY A 192 9.86 -4.82 -7.36
N ALA A 193 10.15 -5.31 -8.56
CA ALA A 193 11.41 -6.02 -8.84
C ALA A 193 12.64 -5.13 -8.61
N VAL A 194 12.61 -3.88 -9.07
CA VAL A 194 13.69 -2.91 -8.84
C VAL A 194 13.85 -2.61 -7.35
N GLU A 195 12.75 -2.37 -6.63
CA GLU A 195 12.77 -2.09 -5.19
C GLU A 195 13.27 -3.29 -4.38
N GLN A 196 12.94 -4.53 -4.78
CA GLN A 196 13.46 -5.74 -4.14
C GLN A 196 14.96 -5.92 -4.37
N VAL A 197 15.43 -5.66 -5.59
CA VAL A 197 16.88 -5.66 -5.89
C VAL A 197 17.58 -4.56 -5.09
N GLN A 198 17.02 -3.35 -5.04
CA GLN A 198 17.57 -2.24 -4.26
C GLN A 198 17.66 -2.61 -2.76
N THR A 199 16.60 -3.18 -2.19
CA THR A 199 16.57 -3.63 -0.79
C THR A 199 17.63 -4.69 -0.53
N THR A 200 17.76 -5.67 -1.44
CA THR A 200 18.81 -6.69 -1.37
C THR A 200 20.20 -6.07 -1.39
N LEU A 201 20.47 -5.11 -2.29
CA LEU A 201 21.76 -4.42 -2.37
C LEU A 201 22.02 -3.58 -1.11
N ILE A 202 21.00 -2.91 -0.58
CA ILE A 202 21.10 -2.11 0.64
C ILE A 202 21.52 -2.98 1.82
N ILE A 203 20.94 -4.18 1.94
CA ILE A 203 21.25 -5.12 3.01
C ILE A 203 22.62 -5.76 2.78
N VAL A 204 22.85 -6.38 1.62
CA VAL A 204 24.08 -7.14 1.34
C VAL A 204 25.34 -6.29 1.41
N TYR A 205 25.27 -5.04 0.93
CA TYR A 205 26.41 -4.12 0.92
C TYR A 205 26.42 -3.12 2.07
N ASP A 206 25.56 -3.29 3.08
CA ASP A 206 25.51 -2.43 4.27
C ASP A 206 25.41 -0.94 3.92
N LEU A 207 24.56 -0.61 2.94
CA LEU A 207 24.45 0.76 2.41
C LEU A 207 23.84 1.74 3.42
N ILE A 208 22.98 1.27 4.32
CA ILE A 208 22.43 2.08 5.42
C ILE A 208 23.55 2.49 6.40
N PRO A 209 24.34 1.55 6.95
CA PRO A 209 25.56 1.85 7.70
C PRO A 209 26.54 2.76 6.95
N ALA A 210 26.72 2.56 5.65
CA ALA A 210 27.59 3.41 4.83
C ALA A 210 27.07 4.85 4.74
N LEU A 211 25.76 5.03 4.55
CA LEU A 211 25.11 6.34 4.55
C LEU A 211 25.23 7.01 5.92
N TRP A 212 25.02 6.26 7.01
CA TRP A 212 25.20 6.76 8.38
C TRP A 212 26.60 7.33 8.60
N ARG A 213 27.64 6.58 8.21
CA ARG A 213 29.05 7.01 8.29
C ARG A 213 29.30 8.24 7.44
N ALA A 214 28.89 8.23 6.17
CA ALA A 214 29.08 9.35 5.26
C ALA A 214 28.45 10.66 5.76
N VAL A 215 27.25 10.59 6.35
CA VAL A 215 26.60 11.75 6.98
C VAL A 215 27.38 12.22 8.21
N GLY A 216 27.90 11.29 9.02
CA GLY A 216 28.70 11.60 10.20
C GLY A 216 30.01 12.30 9.82
N ASP A 217 30.71 11.80 8.81
CA ASP A 217 31.97 12.38 8.31
C ASP A 217 31.76 13.78 7.74
N LEU A 218 30.67 13.97 6.98
CA LEU A 218 30.29 15.28 6.43
C LEU A 218 29.98 16.28 7.55
N ALA A 219 29.20 15.87 8.56
CA ALA A 219 28.86 16.70 9.69
C ALA A 219 30.09 17.07 10.54
N SER A 220 30.98 16.12 10.77
CA SER A 220 32.23 16.35 11.50
C SER A 220 33.13 17.34 10.74
N THR A 221 33.31 17.12 9.43
CA THR A 221 34.20 17.93 8.59
C THR A 221 33.72 19.36 8.39
N HIS A 222 32.41 19.55 8.15
CA HIS A 222 31.88 20.86 7.74
C HIS A 222 31.15 21.63 8.84
N LEU A 223 30.63 20.93 9.86
CA LEU A 223 29.87 21.54 10.95
C LEU A 223 30.59 21.42 12.30
N GLY A 224 31.73 20.73 12.36
CA GLY A 224 32.43 20.44 13.62
C GLY A 224 31.63 19.56 14.57
N MET A 225 30.57 18.90 14.08
CA MET A 225 29.69 18.07 14.89
C MET A 225 30.18 16.64 14.91
N VAL A 226 30.85 16.25 15.99
CA VAL A 226 31.30 14.87 16.20
C VAL A 226 30.08 13.98 16.51
N PRO A 227 29.84 12.89 15.76
CA PRO A 227 28.71 11.98 15.95
C PRO A 227 28.47 11.53 17.39
N GLU A 228 29.55 11.14 18.10
CA GLU A 228 29.50 10.64 19.47
C GLU A 228 28.97 11.67 20.48
N GLN A 229 29.24 12.95 20.25
CA GLN A 229 28.81 14.05 21.11
C GLN A 229 27.43 14.59 20.72
N HIS A 230 26.99 14.33 19.49
CA HIS A 230 25.78 14.91 18.88
C HIS A 230 24.88 13.85 18.22
N LEU A 231 24.68 12.71 18.90
CA LEU A 231 23.98 11.54 18.34
C LEU A 231 22.57 11.85 17.80
N ILE A 232 21.79 12.69 18.50
CA ILE A 232 20.44 13.07 18.04
C ILE A 232 20.52 13.90 16.75
N ALA A 233 21.42 14.87 16.68
CA ALA A 233 21.59 15.69 15.48
C ALA A 233 22.09 14.85 14.30
N HIS A 234 23.04 13.94 14.53
CA HIS A 234 23.51 13.00 13.51
C HIS A 234 22.38 12.10 13.01
N SER A 235 21.54 11.58 13.90
CA SER A 235 20.38 10.76 13.53
C SER A 235 19.35 11.53 12.71
N VAL A 236 19.10 12.80 13.04
CA VAL A 236 18.21 13.67 12.26
C VAL A 236 18.80 13.95 10.87
N MET A 237 20.10 14.25 10.76
CA MET A 237 20.76 14.43 9.47
C MET A 237 20.73 13.15 8.63
N PHE A 238 20.95 12.00 9.25
CA PHE A 238 20.82 10.69 8.61
C PHE A 238 19.39 10.47 8.10
N PHE A 239 18.37 10.74 8.91
CA PHE A 239 16.97 10.66 8.49
C PHE A 239 16.69 11.53 7.26
N VAL A 240 17.14 12.79 7.25
CA VAL A 240 16.95 13.70 6.10
C VAL A 240 17.67 13.17 4.86
N ALA A 241 18.91 12.68 4.99
CA ALA A 241 19.66 12.10 3.89
C ALA A 241 18.97 10.84 3.33
N ALA A 242 18.50 9.94 4.21
CA ALA A 242 17.76 8.74 3.82
C ALA A 242 16.47 9.08 3.07
N VAL A 243 15.69 10.05 3.55
CA VAL A 243 14.49 10.54 2.87
C VAL A 243 14.82 11.14 1.50
N ALA A 244 15.92 11.89 1.38
CA ALA A 244 16.36 12.47 0.11
C ALA A 244 16.75 11.38 -0.91
N VAL A 245 17.53 10.38 -0.49
CA VAL A 245 17.91 9.23 -1.34
C VAL A 245 16.67 8.46 -1.78
N SER A 246 15.78 8.13 -0.84
CA SER A 246 14.52 7.43 -1.14
C SER A 246 13.66 8.21 -2.14
N THR A 247 13.50 9.53 -1.94
CA THR A 247 12.76 10.40 -2.85
C THR A 247 13.35 10.40 -4.25
N ALA A 248 14.68 10.44 -4.38
CA ALA A 248 15.38 10.41 -5.66
C ALA A 248 15.19 9.07 -6.39
N LEU A 249 15.25 7.95 -5.67
CA LEU A 249 15.06 6.61 -6.25
C LEU A 249 13.61 6.37 -6.71
N SER A 250 12.62 6.93 -6.01
CA SER A 250 11.20 6.79 -6.40
C SER A 250 10.78 7.75 -7.52
N LEU A 251 11.51 8.85 -7.73
CA LEU A 251 11.11 9.91 -8.67
C LEU A 251 10.88 9.42 -10.12
N PRO A 252 11.73 8.57 -10.72
CA PRO A 252 11.51 8.06 -12.08
C PRO A 252 10.19 7.29 -12.22
N PHE A 253 9.83 6.46 -11.24
CA PHE A 253 8.58 5.69 -11.25
C PHE A 253 7.36 6.61 -11.08
N ASN A 254 7.45 7.61 -10.20
CA ASN A 254 6.38 8.60 -10.01
C ASN A 254 6.14 9.43 -11.29
N MET A 255 7.23 9.82 -11.98
CA MET A 255 7.15 10.51 -13.27
C MET A 255 6.51 9.63 -14.34
N TYR A 256 6.93 8.36 -14.45
CA TYR A 256 6.37 7.42 -15.42
C TYR A 256 4.88 7.14 -15.17
N SER A 257 4.52 6.89 -13.90
CA SER A 257 3.12 6.74 -13.49
C SER A 257 2.29 7.95 -13.93
N THR A 258 2.72 9.17 -13.60
CA THR A 258 1.94 10.39 -13.84
C THR A 258 1.89 10.80 -15.32
N PHE A 259 3.03 10.85 -15.99
CA PHE A 259 3.13 11.43 -17.34
C PHE A 259 3.06 10.42 -18.48
N VAL A 260 3.11 9.11 -18.18
CA VAL A 260 2.94 8.04 -19.17
C VAL A 260 1.66 7.27 -18.90
N VAL A 261 1.54 6.57 -17.76
CA VAL A 261 0.37 5.70 -17.48
C VAL A 261 -0.91 6.51 -17.30
N GLU A 262 -0.95 7.42 -16.33
CA GLU A 262 -2.13 8.24 -16.06
C GLU A 262 -2.49 9.16 -17.24
N LYS A 263 -1.48 9.65 -17.98
CA LYS A 263 -1.69 10.45 -19.18
C LYS A 263 -2.29 9.63 -20.33
N LYS A 264 -1.80 8.42 -20.58
CA LYS A 264 -2.32 7.49 -21.61
C LYS A 264 -3.81 7.21 -21.41
N HIS A 265 -4.25 7.11 -20.15
CA HIS A 265 -5.63 6.80 -19.79
C HIS A 265 -6.53 8.02 -19.57
N GLY A 266 -6.00 9.24 -19.76
CA GLY A 266 -6.75 10.49 -19.71
C GLY A 266 -6.90 11.11 -18.32
N PHE A 267 -6.34 10.47 -17.29
CA PHE A 267 -6.46 10.87 -15.89
C PHE A 267 -5.57 12.05 -15.52
N ASN A 268 -4.32 12.09 -16.01
CA ASN A 268 -3.38 13.14 -15.60
C ASN A 268 -3.80 14.53 -16.10
N LYS A 269 -3.97 15.48 -15.16
CA LYS A 269 -4.19 16.91 -15.43
C LYS A 269 -3.05 17.80 -14.93
N GLN A 270 -2.02 17.23 -14.32
CA GLN A 270 -0.90 17.96 -13.75
C GLN A 270 0.09 18.45 -14.82
N THR A 271 0.62 19.65 -14.63
CA THR A 271 1.77 20.15 -15.39
C THR A 271 3.08 19.76 -14.71
N TRP A 272 4.19 19.79 -15.45
CA TRP A 272 5.53 19.55 -14.89
C TRP A 272 5.87 20.49 -13.72
N GLY A 273 5.53 21.78 -13.84
CA GLY A 273 5.76 22.75 -12.75
C GLY A 273 4.97 22.43 -11.48
N LEU A 274 3.72 21.99 -11.63
CA LEU A 274 2.89 21.58 -10.48
C LEU A 274 3.45 20.30 -9.84
N PHE A 275 3.81 19.30 -10.65
CA PHE A 275 4.40 18.05 -10.18
C PHE A 275 5.68 18.27 -9.36
N VAL A 276 6.63 19.06 -9.88
CA VAL A 276 7.87 19.37 -9.17
C VAL A 276 7.60 20.19 -7.91
N SER A 277 6.69 21.17 -7.97
CA SER A 277 6.30 21.97 -6.80
C SER A 277 5.73 21.09 -5.69
N ASP A 278 4.87 20.13 -6.02
CA ASP A 278 4.30 19.22 -5.03
C ASP A 278 5.33 18.25 -4.46
N ALA A 279 6.25 17.76 -5.29
CA ALA A 279 7.35 16.90 -4.84
C ALA A 279 8.24 17.64 -3.82
N VAL A 280 8.63 18.88 -4.11
CA VAL A 280 9.43 19.72 -3.20
C VAL A 280 8.66 20.03 -1.92
N LYS A 281 7.38 20.45 -2.01
CA LYS A 281 6.55 20.70 -0.82
C LYS A 281 6.42 19.46 0.05
N SER A 282 6.18 18.30 -0.56
CA SER A 282 6.03 17.02 0.16
C SER A 282 7.32 16.65 0.88
N PHE A 283 8.48 16.76 0.20
CA PHE A 283 9.78 16.55 0.81
C PHE A 283 10.03 17.47 2.01
N LEU A 284 9.78 18.78 1.84
CA LEU A 284 9.96 19.75 2.91
C LEU A 284 9.03 19.50 4.10
N LEU A 285 7.79 19.08 3.87
CA LEU A 285 6.85 18.75 4.94
C LEU A 285 7.27 17.49 5.69
N VAL A 286 7.76 16.45 5.00
CA VAL A 286 8.29 15.25 5.64
C VAL A 286 9.49 15.59 6.51
N VAL A 287 10.41 16.43 6.03
CA VAL A 287 11.56 16.89 6.85
C VAL A 287 11.09 17.74 8.03
N LEU A 288 10.20 18.71 7.79
CA LEU A 288 9.71 19.66 8.80
C LEU A 288 9.02 18.97 9.98
N PHE A 289 8.17 17.96 9.71
CA PHE A 289 7.47 17.23 10.76
C PHE A 289 8.22 16.00 11.24
N GLY A 290 8.94 15.31 10.35
CA GLY A 290 9.66 14.08 10.67
C GLY A 290 10.89 14.33 11.53
N ALA A 291 11.71 15.35 11.23
CA ALA A 291 12.93 15.61 11.99
C ALA A 291 12.67 15.91 13.49
N PRO A 292 11.69 16.77 13.87
CA PRO A 292 11.35 16.95 15.28
C PRO A 292 10.81 15.67 15.95
N VAL A 293 10.06 14.85 15.23
CA VAL A 293 9.54 13.58 15.76
C VAL A 293 10.67 12.60 16.01
N VAL A 294 11.62 12.46 15.08
CA VAL A 294 12.82 11.62 15.26
C VAL A 294 13.65 12.12 16.44
N ALA A 295 13.88 13.44 16.54
CA ALA A 295 14.60 14.00 17.67
C ALA A 295 13.91 13.73 19.01
N ALA A 296 12.60 13.92 19.08
CA ALA A 296 11.80 13.65 20.28
C ALA A 296 11.78 12.14 20.62
N PHE A 297 11.65 11.27 19.62
CA PHE A 297 11.73 9.82 19.77
C PHE A 297 13.04 9.39 20.44
N LEU A 298 14.18 9.85 19.90
CA LEU A 298 15.50 9.52 20.45
C LEU A 298 15.72 10.13 21.83
N TRP A 299 15.27 11.37 22.04
CA TRP A 299 15.35 12.03 23.34
C TRP A 299 14.54 11.30 24.43
N VAL A 300 13.34 10.80 24.10
CA VAL A 300 12.54 9.99 25.04
C VAL A 300 13.27 8.71 25.41
N ILE A 301 13.84 8.01 24.42
CA ILE A 301 14.60 6.76 24.68
C ILE A 301 15.78 7.02 25.61
N ASP A 302 16.59 8.06 25.31
CA ASP A 302 17.73 8.47 26.13
C ASP A 302 17.33 8.78 27.59
N LYS A 303 16.16 9.41 27.81
CA LYS A 303 15.74 9.86 29.14
C LYS A 303 15.01 8.81 29.98
N THR A 304 14.43 7.79 29.37
CA THR A 304 13.47 6.89 30.06
C THR A 304 13.99 5.45 30.21
N GLY A 305 15.13 5.11 29.62
CA GLY A 305 15.80 3.84 29.81
C GLY A 305 14.89 2.65 29.48
N SER A 306 14.85 1.63 30.34
CA SER A 306 14.09 0.38 30.10
C SER A 306 12.57 0.54 29.97
N ARG A 307 12.00 1.69 30.30
CA ARG A 307 10.55 1.98 30.15
C ARG A 307 10.22 2.77 28.89
N PHE A 308 11.19 2.98 27.99
CA PHE A 308 11.01 3.88 26.86
C PHE A 308 9.82 3.53 25.97
N TYR A 309 9.52 2.23 25.78
CA TYR A 309 8.46 1.79 24.88
C TYR A 309 7.10 2.44 25.23
N LEU A 310 6.82 2.65 26.52
CA LEU A 310 5.57 3.28 26.99
C LEU A 310 5.56 4.79 26.68
N TYR A 311 6.65 5.49 26.95
CA TYR A 311 6.74 6.93 26.72
C TYR A 311 6.81 7.27 25.23
N THR A 312 7.53 6.45 24.46
CA THR A 312 7.59 6.55 23.00
C THR A 312 6.24 6.25 22.37
N TRP A 313 5.52 5.23 22.86
CA TRP A 313 4.14 4.99 22.46
C TRP A 313 3.26 6.21 22.74
N ALA A 314 3.32 6.78 23.94
CA ALA A 314 2.53 7.97 24.30
C ALA A 314 2.88 9.20 23.45
N LEU A 315 4.17 9.41 23.15
CA LEU A 315 4.64 10.43 22.22
C LEU A 315 4.03 10.22 20.82
N MET A 316 4.12 9.01 20.28
CA MET A 316 3.59 8.69 18.96
C MET A 316 2.07 8.74 18.89
N ALA A 317 1.37 8.39 19.98
CA ALA A 317 -0.06 8.58 20.12
C ALA A 317 -0.44 10.07 20.06
N ALA A 318 0.29 10.92 20.79
CA ALA A 318 0.09 12.37 20.74
C ALA A 318 0.37 12.95 19.34
N VAL A 319 1.46 12.52 18.69
CA VAL A 319 1.79 12.90 17.31
C VAL A 319 0.69 12.46 16.33
N GLN A 320 0.18 11.23 16.45
CA GLN A 320 -0.89 10.73 15.57
C GLN A 320 -2.21 11.50 15.78
N LEU A 321 -2.59 11.79 17.03
CA LEU A 321 -3.76 12.60 17.34
C LEU A 321 -3.62 14.03 16.78
N LEU A 322 -2.42 14.61 16.89
CA LEU A 322 -2.13 15.90 16.31
C LEU A 322 -2.18 15.85 14.77
N ALA A 323 -1.65 14.80 14.15
CA ALA A 323 -1.67 14.60 12.71
C ALA A 323 -3.09 14.50 12.14
N ILE A 324 -4.03 13.83 12.85
CA ILE A 324 -5.45 13.76 12.46
C ILE A 324 -6.08 15.17 12.36
N VAL A 325 -5.58 16.14 13.13
CA VAL A 325 -6.04 17.53 13.07
C VAL A 325 -5.23 18.33 12.04
N ILE A 326 -3.90 18.30 12.11
CA ILE A 326 -3.00 19.09 11.26
C ILE A 326 -3.15 18.71 9.80
N TYR A 327 -3.23 17.43 9.46
CA TYR A 327 -3.21 16.98 8.07
C TYR A 327 -4.33 17.61 7.22
N PRO A 328 -5.62 17.46 7.55
CA PRO A 328 -6.68 18.03 6.72
C PRO A 328 -6.87 19.54 6.91
N THR A 329 -6.33 20.15 7.97
CA THR A 329 -6.54 21.59 8.26
C THR A 329 -5.40 22.49 7.80
N LEU A 330 -4.18 21.99 7.78
CA LEU A 330 -2.97 22.73 7.42
C LEU A 330 -2.28 22.12 6.20
N ILE A 331 -2.07 20.81 6.17
CA ILE A 331 -1.27 20.16 5.11
C ILE A 331 -2.05 20.08 3.79
N GLN A 332 -3.27 19.53 3.79
CA GLN A 332 -4.05 19.40 2.55
C GLN A 332 -4.31 20.74 1.84
N PRO A 333 -4.63 21.85 2.54
CA PRO A 333 -4.79 23.16 1.89
C PRO A 333 -3.53 23.72 1.20
N LEU A 334 -2.32 23.20 1.49
CA LEU A 334 -1.10 23.58 0.76
C LEU A 334 -1.05 22.98 -0.65
N PHE A 335 -1.82 21.91 -0.88
CA PHE A 335 -1.86 21.17 -2.14
C PHE A 335 -3.14 21.41 -2.94
N ASN A 336 -4.27 21.57 -2.27
CA ASN A 336 -5.59 21.66 -2.88
C ASN A 336 -6.37 22.87 -2.33
N LYS A 337 -7.25 23.42 -3.15
CA LYS A 337 -8.15 24.50 -2.76
C LYS A 337 -9.43 23.91 -2.17
N PHE A 338 -9.84 24.43 -1.01
CA PHE A 338 -11.07 24.06 -0.34
C PHE A 338 -12.03 25.24 -0.32
N ASP A 339 -13.03 25.22 -1.19
CA ASP A 339 -14.07 26.24 -1.24
C ASP A 339 -15.32 25.74 -0.50
N PRO A 340 -16.07 26.60 0.21
CA PRO A 340 -17.36 26.21 0.75
C PRO A 340 -18.27 25.68 -0.36
N LEU A 341 -19.01 24.60 -0.10
CA LEU A 341 -19.95 24.09 -1.08
C LEU A 341 -20.98 25.19 -1.40
N PRO A 342 -21.20 25.52 -2.69
CA PRO A 342 -22.14 26.56 -3.08
C PRO A 342 -23.55 26.30 -2.53
N ASN A 343 -24.30 27.38 -2.28
CA ASN A 343 -25.71 27.25 -1.93
C ASN A 343 -26.45 26.61 -3.11
N GLY A 344 -27.32 25.64 -2.82
CA GLY A 344 -28.06 24.91 -3.84
C GLY A 344 -28.72 23.65 -3.27
N GLU A 345 -29.29 22.85 -4.17
CA GLU A 345 -30.01 21.63 -3.84
C GLU A 345 -29.12 20.62 -3.09
N LEU A 346 -27.92 20.36 -3.61
CA LEU A 346 -26.97 19.41 -3.03
C LEU A 346 -26.59 19.77 -1.59
N ARG A 347 -26.24 21.04 -1.36
CA ARG A 347 -25.90 21.53 -0.02
C ARG A 347 -27.06 21.37 0.95
N THR A 348 -28.26 21.78 0.53
CA THR A 348 -29.48 21.68 1.33
C THR A 348 -29.78 20.23 1.70
N ALA A 349 -29.65 19.31 0.75
CA ALA A 349 -29.89 17.89 0.97
C ALA A 349 -28.89 17.26 1.95
N ILE A 350 -27.59 17.61 1.83
CA ILE A 350 -26.56 17.14 2.77
C ILE A 350 -26.78 17.70 4.17
N GLU A 351 -27.10 18.99 4.30
CA GLU A 351 -27.39 19.63 5.59
C GLU A 351 -28.64 19.04 6.25
N ALA A 352 -29.68 18.72 5.47
CA ALA A 352 -30.88 18.05 5.94
C ALA A 352 -30.57 16.62 6.44
N LEU A 353 -29.78 15.84 5.69
CA LEU A 353 -29.36 14.51 6.11
C LEU A 353 -28.52 14.55 7.40
N ALA A 354 -27.54 15.45 7.47
CA ALA A 354 -26.72 15.66 8.65
C ALA A 354 -27.58 16.02 9.88
N SER A 355 -28.54 16.93 9.69
CA SER A 355 -29.48 17.34 10.76
C SER A 355 -30.35 16.19 11.24
N ARG A 356 -30.92 15.40 10.30
CA ARG A 356 -31.72 14.20 10.61
C ARG A 356 -30.93 13.19 11.44
N LEU A 357 -29.64 13.04 11.17
CA LEU A 357 -28.75 12.12 11.89
C LEU A 357 -28.12 12.72 13.14
N ARG A 358 -28.43 13.99 13.46
CA ARG A 358 -27.77 14.79 14.53
C ARG A 358 -26.25 14.77 14.40
N PHE A 359 -25.77 14.75 13.16
CA PHE A 359 -24.36 14.84 12.85
C PHE A 359 -23.90 16.29 13.08
N PRO A 360 -22.82 16.52 13.85
CA PRO A 360 -22.37 17.88 14.20
C PRO A 360 -21.57 18.51 13.04
N LEU A 361 -22.26 18.75 11.93
CA LEU A 361 -21.71 19.39 10.74
C LEU A 361 -21.36 20.85 11.04
N LYS A 362 -20.07 21.19 10.94
CA LYS A 362 -19.57 22.57 11.06
C LYS A 362 -19.39 23.23 9.70
N LYS A 363 -18.83 22.50 8.73
CA LYS A 363 -18.49 23.03 7.41
C LYS A 363 -18.63 21.94 6.34
N LEU A 364 -19.07 22.35 5.16
CA LEU A 364 -19.21 21.53 3.96
C LEU A 364 -18.39 22.18 2.85
N TYR A 365 -17.46 21.42 2.29
CA TYR A 365 -16.46 21.90 1.33
C TYR A 365 -16.54 21.14 0.02
N VAL A 366 -16.19 21.84 -1.06
CA VAL A 366 -15.77 21.24 -2.33
C VAL A 366 -14.26 21.38 -2.47
N VAL A 367 -13.59 20.32 -2.91
CA VAL A 367 -12.14 20.31 -3.19
C VAL A 367 -11.89 20.20 -4.69
N ASP A 368 -10.90 20.94 -5.19
CA ASP A 368 -10.50 20.99 -6.61
C ASP A 368 -9.66 19.77 -7.05
N GLY A 369 -10.18 18.56 -6.81
CA GLY A 369 -9.51 17.31 -7.18
C GLY A 369 -9.17 17.23 -8.67
N SER A 370 -10.01 17.83 -9.52
CA SER A 370 -9.83 17.92 -10.97
C SER A 370 -8.52 18.58 -11.41
N LYS A 371 -7.89 19.41 -10.55
CA LYS A 371 -6.58 20.02 -10.82
C LYS A 371 -5.48 18.97 -11.02
N ARG A 372 -5.65 17.78 -10.47
CA ARG A 372 -4.63 16.72 -10.41
C ARG A 372 -5.03 15.50 -11.22
N SER A 373 -6.27 15.08 -11.07
CA SER A 373 -6.79 13.87 -11.69
C SER A 373 -8.30 13.97 -11.88
N SER A 374 -8.85 13.21 -12.82
CA SER A 374 -10.31 13.03 -12.95
C SER A 374 -10.90 12.01 -11.96
N HIS A 375 -10.16 11.58 -10.94
CA HIS A 375 -10.67 10.67 -9.91
C HIS A 375 -11.65 11.36 -8.97
N SER A 376 -12.66 10.60 -8.53
CA SER A 376 -13.77 11.08 -7.71
C SER A 376 -13.78 10.45 -6.34
N ASN A 377 -14.08 11.25 -5.31
CA ASN A 377 -14.19 10.81 -3.92
C ASN A 377 -15.06 11.76 -3.08
N ALA A 378 -15.44 11.31 -1.88
CA ALA A 378 -15.97 12.13 -0.80
C ALA A 378 -15.48 11.57 0.52
N TYR A 379 -15.28 12.42 1.53
CA TYR A 379 -14.85 11.93 2.83
C TYR A 379 -15.29 12.85 3.96
N VAL A 380 -15.32 12.28 5.16
CA VAL A 380 -15.67 12.97 6.40
C VAL A 380 -14.48 13.02 7.35
N PHE A 381 -14.22 14.20 7.92
CA PHE A 381 -13.14 14.36 8.88
C PHE A 381 -13.49 15.34 10.00
N GLY A 382 -12.59 15.46 10.98
CA GLY A 382 -12.71 16.40 12.09
C GLY A 382 -12.90 15.72 13.44
N PHE A 383 -12.70 16.49 14.50
CA PHE A 383 -12.59 15.97 15.86
C PHE A 383 -13.82 16.33 16.70
N PHE A 384 -14.28 15.38 17.52
CA PHE A 384 -15.46 15.50 18.39
C PHE A 384 -16.68 16.18 17.73
N ARG A 385 -17.05 17.37 18.20
CA ARG A 385 -18.23 18.15 17.79
C ARG A 385 -17.99 19.06 16.59
N SER A 386 -16.80 19.01 15.99
CA SER A 386 -16.46 19.81 14.81
C SER A 386 -16.14 18.92 13.64
N LYS A 387 -17.19 18.45 12.95
CA LYS A 387 -17.07 17.60 11.77
C LYS A 387 -17.21 18.38 10.47
N ARG A 388 -16.50 17.92 9.45
CA ARG A 388 -16.47 18.51 8.12
C ARG A 388 -16.70 17.43 7.09
N ILE A 389 -17.42 17.77 6.03
CA ILE A 389 -17.64 16.91 4.87
C ILE A 389 -16.93 17.57 3.69
N VAL A 390 -16.20 16.78 2.91
CA VAL A 390 -15.55 17.21 1.66
C VAL A 390 -16.07 16.36 0.53
N VAL A 391 -16.49 17.03 -0.54
CA VAL A 391 -16.93 16.41 -1.78
C VAL A 391 -15.99 16.86 -2.89
N TYR A 392 -15.54 15.94 -3.75
CA TYR A 392 -14.71 16.30 -4.89
C TYR A 392 -15.57 16.96 -5.96
N ASP A 393 -15.01 17.96 -6.64
CA ASP A 393 -15.63 18.59 -7.80
C ASP A 393 -15.95 17.60 -8.93
N THR A 394 -15.08 16.63 -9.16
CA THR A 394 -15.27 15.52 -10.10
C THR A 394 -16.48 14.65 -9.75
N LEU A 395 -16.71 14.38 -8.46
CA LEU A 395 -17.89 13.62 -8.00
C LEU A 395 -19.19 14.39 -8.26
N ILE A 396 -19.18 15.71 -8.05
CA ILE A 396 -20.34 16.59 -8.32
C ILE A 396 -20.67 16.62 -9.82
N GLN A 397 -19.67 16.53 -10.68
CA GLN A 397 -19.86 16.51 -12.14
C GLN A 397 -20.44 15.18 -12.65
N GLN A 398 -20.16 14.07 -11.96
CA GLN A 398 -20.48 12.71 -12.44
C GLN A 398 -21.77 12.14 -11.84
N CYS A 399 -22.13 12.55 -10.62
CA CYS A 399 -23.23 11.95 -9.86
C CYS A 399 -24.37 12.96 -9.61
N THR A 400 -25.60 12.45 -9.52
CA THR A 400 -26.76 13.28 -9.17
C THR A 400 -26.73 13.67 -7.70
N THR A 401 -27.52 14.67 -7.32
CA THR A 401 -27.66 15.08 -5.91
C THR A 401 -28.00 13.90 -5.00
N GLU A 402 -28.96 13.06 -5.37
CA GLU A 402 -29.35 11.92 -4.53
C GLU A 402 -28.25 10.85 -4.41
N GLU A 403 -27.47 10.63 -5.47
CA GLU A 403 -26.33 9.70 -5.47
C GLU A 403 -25.23 10.21 -4.53
N ILE A 404 -24.91 11.50 -4.57
CA ILE A 404 -23.92 12.10 -3.68
C ILE A 404 -24.42 12.06 -2.23
N VAL A 405 -25.69 12.34 -1.98
CA VAL A 405 -26.30 12.22 -0.64
C VAL A 405 -26.24 10.77 -0.14
N ALA A 406 -26.38 9.78 -1.02
CA ALA A 406 -26.23 8.36 -0.66
C ALA A 406 -24.79 8.00 -0.24
N VAL A 407 -23.79 8.53 -0.95
CA VAL A 407 -22.36 8.40 -0.58
C VAL A 407 -22.08 9.10 0.75
N VAL A 408 -22.57 10.32 0.94
CA VAL A 408 -22.48 11.01 2.24
C VAL A 408 -23.17 10.19 3.34
N GLY A 409 -24.31 9.56 3.04
CA GLY A 409 -24.97 8.63 3.96
C GLY A 409 -24.09 7.45 4.37
N HIS A 410 -23.32 6.88 3.43
CA HIS A 410 -22.31 5.86 3.69
C HIS A 410 -21.19 6.40 4.60
N GLU A 411 -20.62 7.56 4.29
CA GLU A 411 -19.61 8.22 5.13
C GLU A 411 -20.08 8.50 6.56
N LEU A 412 -21.34 8.95 6.71
CA LEU A 412 -21.97 9.16 8.02
C LEU A 412 -22.23 7.84 8.74
N GLY A 413 -22.33 6.71 8.02
CA GLY A 413 -22.32 5.36 8.57
C GLY A 413 -21.03 5.06 9.33
N HIS A 414 -19.86 5.37 8.75
CA HIS A 414 -18.57 5.20 9.43
C HIS A 414 -18.49 6.00 10.73
N TRP A 415 -19.03 7.22 10.73
CA TRP A 415 -19.15 8.01 11.95
C TRP A 415 -20.10 7.38 12.96
N LYS A 416 -21.30 6.98 12.54
CA LYS A 416 -22.34 6.45 13.43
C LYS A 416 -21.91 5.16 14.14
N MET A 417 -21.12 4.33 13.47
CA MET A 417 -20.63 3.04 13.98
C MET A 417 -19.24 3.12 14.62
N ASN A 418 -18.68 4.32 14.77
CA ASN A 418 -17.37 4.56 15.38
C ASN A 418 -16.22 3.77 14.72
N HIS A 419 -16.24 3.62 13.40
CA HIS A 419 -15.19 2.89 12.67
C HIS A 419 -13.83 3.56 12.86
N VAL A 420 -13.74 4.89 12.73
CA VAL A 420 -12.47 5.63 12.91
C VAL A 420 -11.91 5.47 14.33
N PRO A 421 -12.66 5.71 15.43
CA PRO A 421 -12.17 5.42 16.78
C PRO A 421 -11.72 3.97 17.01
N ARG A 422 -12.43 2.97 16.45
CA ARG A 422 -12.03 1.56 16.56
C ARG A 422 -10.72 1.27 15.84
N MET A 423 -10.58 1.75 14.60
CA MET A 423 -9.33 1.62 13.84
C MET A 423 -8.18 2.35 14.53
N LEU A 424 -8.44 3.52 15.12
CA LEU A 424 -7.46 4.25 15.91
C LEU A 424 -7.03 3.44 17.14
N ALA A 425 -7.96 2.84 17.88
CA ALA A 425 -7.62 2.00 19.03
C ALA A 425 -6.79 0.77 18.63
N MET A 426 -7.15 0.10 17.52
CA MET A 426 -6.36 -1.00 16.97
C MET A 426 -4.95 -0.57 16.57
N ALA A 427 -4.81 0.57 15.88
CA ALA A 427 -3.51 1.13 15.52
C ALA A 427 -2.67 1.48 16.76
N GLN A 428 -3.30 1.96 17.84
CA GLN A 428 -2.59 2.26 19.09
C GLN A 428 -2.08 0.99 19.79
N VAL A 429 -2.85 -0.10 19.77
CA VAL A 429 -2.38 -1.41 20.25
C VAL A 429 -1.21 -1.89 19.41
N GLN A 430 -1.30 -1.79 18.08
CA GLN A 430 -0.22 -2.19 17.18
C GLN A 430 1.07 -1.39 17.43
N ILE A 431 0.98 -0.05 17.52
CA ILE A 431 2.14 0.82 17.78
C ILE A 431 2.77 0.48 19.14
N PHE A 432 1.95 0.21 20.17
CA PHE A 432 2.46 -0.23 21.47
C PHE A 432 3.25 -1.54 21.34
N LEU A 433 2.69 -2.55 20.66
CA LEU A 433 3.35 -3.84 20.45
C LEU A 433 4.65 -3.70 19.66
N VAL A 434 4.69 -2.83 18.65
CA VAL A 434 5.90 -2.51 17.87
C VAL A 434 6.99 -1.93 18.76
N PHE A 435 6.69 -0.92 19.58
CA PHE A 435 7.71 -0.33 20.46
C PHE A 435 8.11 -1.25 21.61
N PHE A 436 7.17 -2.04 22.14
CA PHE A 436 7.46 -3.06 23.12
C PHE A 436 8.43 -4.11 22.54
N ALA A 437 8.14 -4.62 21.34
CA ALA A 437 9.02 -5.55 20.63
C ALA A 437 10.38 -4.90 20.34
N PHE A 438 10.42 -3.64 19.86
CA PHE A 438 11.68 -2.92 19.65
C PHE A 438 12.52 -2.82 20.94
N GLY A 439 11.88 -2.72 22.11
CA GLY A 439 12.53 -2.81 23.42
C GLY A 439 13.39 -4.06 23.63
N CYS A 440 13.03 -5.17 22.99
CA CYS A 440 13.80 -6.41 23.05
C CYS A 440 15.03 -6.41 22.11
N PHE A 441 15.02 -5.61 21.03
CA PHE A 441 16.09 -5.59 20.02
C PHE A 441 17.02 -4.39 20.13
N VAL A 442 16.61 -3.31 20.81
CA VAL A 442 17.34 -2.03 20.79
C VAL A 442 18.78 -2.14 21.30
N GLY A 443 19.05 -3.04 22.25
CA GLY A 443 20.38 -3.30 22.82
C GLY A 443 21.07 -4.56 22.29
N GLU A 444 20.49 -5.24 21.30
CA GLU A 444 21.00 -6.53 20.83
C GLU A 444 22.15 -6.34 19.85
N GLU A 445 23.39 -6.38 20.36
CA GLU A 445 24.61 -6.13 19.58
C GLU A 445 24.76 -7.05 18.36
N ALA A 446 24.28 -8.30 18.45
CA ALA A 446 24.32 -9.24 17.33
C ALA A 446 23.54 -8.74 16.11
N MET A 447 22.44 -8.01 16.32
CA MET A 447 21.68 -7.38 15.25
C MET A 447 22.52 -6.32 14.54
N TYR A 448 23.13 -5.40 15.28
CA TYR A 448 23.95 -4.32 14.70
C TYR A 448 25.20 -4.87 13.99
N ALA A 449 25.89 -5.83 14.61
CA ALA A 449 27.06 -6.47 14.06
C ALA A 449 26.76 -7.20 12.74
N SER A 450 25.58 -7.80 12.60
CA SER A 450 25.13 -8.46 11.36
C SER A 450 25.04 -7.50 10.16
N PHE A 451 24.84 -6.20 10.43
CA PHE A 451 24.85 -5.14 9.41
C PHE A 451 26.15 -4.32 9.43
N GLY A 452 27.23 -4.83 10.04
CA GLY A 452 28.54 -4.15 10.05
C GLY A 452 28.55 -2.83 10.81
N VAL A 453 27.69 -2.69 11.83
CA VAL A 453 27.64 -1.51 12.71
C VAL A 453 28.28 -1.86 14.04
N GLU A 454 29.27 -1.06 14.45
CA GLU A 454 29.81 -1.11 15.81
C GLU A 454 28.93 -0.29 16.77
N GLY A 455 28.71 -0.83 17.97
CA GLY A 455 27.82 -0.24 18.97
C GLY A 455 26.34 -0.34 18.61
N THR A 456 25.51 0.39 19.36
CA THR A 456 24.04 0.30 19.25
C THR A 456 23.36 1.66 18.97
N PRO A 457 23.66 2.36 17.85
CA PRO A 457 22.97 3.60 17.51
C PRO A 457 21.47 3.34 17.34
N VAL A 458 20.67 3.84 18.29
CA VAL A 458 19.22 3.56 18.39
C VAL A 458 18.45 3.80 17.08
N MET A 459 18.84 4.82 16.31
CA MET A 459 18.23 5.11 15.00
C MET A 459 18.45 3.97 13.99
N LEU A 460 19.67 3.43 13.91
CA LEU A 460 19.97 2.28 13.04
C LEU A 460 19.29 1.01 13.55
N GLY A 461 19.26 0.80 14.87
CA GLY A 461 18.55 -0.32 15.47
C GLY A 461 17.07 -0.31 15.13
N PHE A 462 16.44 0.87 15.17
CA PHE A 462 15.04 1.02 14.78
C PHE A 462 14.83 0.68 13.29
N VAL A 463 15.74 1.10 12.40
CA VAL A 463 15.68 0.78 10.97
C VAL A 463 15.82 -0.73 10.73
N PHE A 464 16.80 -1.39 11.34
CA PHE A 464 16.97 -2.85 11.21
C PHE A 464 15.79 -3.62 11.79
N PHE A 465 15.23 -3.14 12.91
CA PHE A 465 14.02 -3.69 13.48
C PHE A 465 12.81 -3.56 12.54
N GLN A 466 12.67 -2.47 11.78
CA GLN A 466 11.60 -2.37 10.78
C GLN A 466 11.69 -3.46 9.71
N TYR A 467 12.91 -3.84 9.28
CA TYR A 467 13.09 -4.96 8.35
C TYR A 467 12.71 -6.31 8.96
N LEU A 468 13.02 -6.53 10.24
CA LEU A 468 12.61 -7.74 10.96
C LEU A 468 11.09 -7.81 11.18
N TYR A 469 10.47 -6.66 11.38
CA TYR A 469 9.03 -6.54 11.62
C TYR A 469 8.19 -6.65 10.34
N GLU A 470 8.77 -6.41 9.15
CA GLU A 470 8.07 -6.36 7.87
C GLU A 470 7.08 -7.54 7.64
N PRO A 471 7.45 -8.82 7.83
CA PRO A 471 6.54 -9.94 7.56
C PRO A 471 5.32 -9.96 8.49
N LEU A 472 5.54 -9.62 9.76
CA LEU A 472 4.47 -9.48 10.73
C LEU A 472 3.59 -8.28 10.37
N GLY A 473 4.19 -7.19 9.91
CA GLY A 473 3.49 -6.02 9.38
C GLY A 473 2.52 -6.38 8.25
N SER A 474 2.98 -7.18 7.28
CA SER A 474 2.14 -7.65 6.16
C SER A 474 0.97 -8.50 6.62
N LEU A 475 1.17 -9.41 7.59
CA LEU A 475 0.09 -10.20 8.17
C LEU A 475 -0.93 -9.32 8.91
N LEU A 476 -0.46 -8.35 9.70
CA LEU A 476 -1.33 -7.42 10.41
C LEU A 476 -2.10 -6.53 9.44
N GLN A 477 -1.49 -6.14 8.30
CA GLN A 477 -2.16 -5.41 7.24
C GLN A 477 -3.29 -6.23 6.62
N PHE A 478 -3.09 -7.53 6.36
CA PHE A 478 -4.16 -8.42 5.90
C PHE A 478 -5.34 -8.45 6.88
N CYS A 479 -5.07 -8.61 8.18
CA CYS A 479 -6.13 -8.57 9.20
C CYS A 479 -6.83 -7.21 9.26
N SER A 480 -6.08 -6.12 9.16
CA SER A 480 -6.61 -4.76 9.12
C SER A 480 -7.53 -4.53 7.91
N ASN A 481 -7.14 -5.03 6.73
CA ASN A 481 -7.96 -4.96 5.51
C ASN A 481 -9.27 -5.74 5.65
N ALA A 482 -9.24 -6.92 6.28
CA ALA A 482 -10.47 -7.68 6.57
C ALA A 482 -11.45 -6.90 7.47
N VAL A 483 -10.95 -6.23 8.51
CA VAL A 483 -11.76 -5.37 9.38
C VAL A 483 -12.29 -4.15 8.63
N SER A 484 -11.47 -3.52 7.78
CA SER A 484 -11.89 -2.41 6.91
C SER A 484 -13.04 -2.82 5.99
N ARG A 485 -12.94 -3.99 5.33
CA ARG A 485 -13.99 -4.52 4.45
C ARG A 485 -15.31 -4.75 5.19
N LEU A 486 -15.26 -5.21 6.44
CA LEU A 486 -16.45 -5.35 7.27
C LEU A 486 -17.08 -3.99 7.59
N HIS A 487 -16.27 -2.98 7.91
CA HIS A 487 -16.73 -1.61 8.14
C HIS A 487 -17.44 -1.02 6.91
N GLU A 488 -16.94 -1.29 5.70
CA GLU A 488 -17.58 -0.86 4.45
C GLU A 488 -18.98 -1.47 4.27
N PHE A 489 -19.14 -2.78 4.48
CA PHE A 489 -20.47 -3.40 4.41
C PHE A 489 -21.44 -2.85 5.45
N GLN A 490 -20.93 -2.55 6.65
CA GLN A 490 -21.73 -1.92 7.70
C GLN A 490 -22.21 -0.53 7.27
N ALA A 491 -21.33 0.28 6.69
CA ALA A 491 -21.64 1.62 6.18
C ALA A 491 -22.60 1.60 4.98
N ASP A 492 -22.44 0.65 4.05
CA ASP A 492 -23.38 0.39 2.95
C ASP A 492 -24.77 0.04 3.47
N ALA A 493 -24.84 -0.90 4.43
CA ALA A 493 -26.09 -1.28 5.07
C ALA A 493 -26.75 -0.11 5.82
N PHE A 494 -25.95 0.80 6.39
CA PHE A 494 -26.45 2.01 7.03
C PHE A 494 -27.09 2.96 6.01
N SER A 495 -26.40 3.26 4.90
CA SER A 495 -26.97 4.11 3.83
C SER A 495 -28.23 3.49 3.22
N LYS A 496 -28.24 2.15 3.03
CA LYS A 496 -29.43 1.40 2.61
C LYS A 496 -30.61 1.58 3.57
N ARG A 497 -30.39 1.50 4.89
CA ARG A 497 -31.43 1.71 5.92
C ARG A 497 -31.99 3.14 5.92
N LEU A 498 -31.24 4.12 5.42
CA LEU A 498 -31.72 5.49 5.26
C LEU A 498 -32.64 5.68 4.05
N GLY A 499 -32.77 4.66 3.19
CA GLY A 499 -33.56 4.69 1.97
C GLY A 499 -32.73 4.87 0.70
N TYR A 500 -31.39 4.98 0.80
CA TYR A 500 -30.52 5.33 -0.31
C TYR A 500 -29.84 4.13 -1.00
N GLY A 501 -30.32 2.90 -0.78
CA GLY A 501 -29.65 1.69 -1.28
C GLY A 501 -29.49 1.66 -2.82
N LYS A 502 -30.52 2.11 -3.56
CA LYS A 502 -30.48 2.17 -5.02
C LYS A 502 -29.54 3.28 -5.53
N GLN A 503 -29.61 4.46 -4.91
CA GLN A 503 -28.77 5.60 -5.25
C GLN A 503 -27.29 5.31 -4.96
N LEU A 504 -26.99 4.68 -3.83
CA LEU A 504 -25.63 4.26 -3.50
C LEU A 504 -25.10 3.25 -4.52
N ALA A 505 -25.90 2.24 -4.85
CA ALA A 505 -25.53 1.26 -5.88
C ALA A 505 -25.23 1.91 -7.24
N SER A 506 -26.09 2.84 -7.68
CA SER A 506 -25.88 3.61 -8.91
C SER A 506 -24.59 4.44 -8.87
N CYS A 507 -24.36 5.16 -7.77
CA CYS A 507 -23.16 5.97 -7.57
C CYS A 507 -21.88 5.12 -7.57
N LEU A 508 -21.89 3.95 -6.91
CA LEU A 508 -20.73 3.05 -6.87
C LEU A 508 -20.38 2.51 -8.25
N ILE A 509 -21.39 2.20 -9.08
CA ILE A 509 -21.18 1.80 -10.47
C ILE A 509 -20.51 2.95 -11.25
N LYS A 510 -21.04 4.17 -11.16
CA LYS A 510 -20.45 5.34 -11.83
C LYS A 510 -19.01 5.59 -11.38
N LEU A 511 -18.75 5.57 -10.07
CA LEU A 511 -17.40 5.71 -9.52
C LEU A 511 -16.44 4.64 -10.06
N GLN A 512 -16.88 3.38 -10.15
CA GLN A 512 -16.06 2.30 -10.70
C GLN A 512 -15.70 2.54 -12.17
N ILE A 513 -16.67 2.99 -12.98
CA ILE A 513 -16.51 3.29 -14.40
C ILE A 513 -15.54 4.47 -14.58
N GLU A 514 -15.81 5.59 -13.91
CA GLU A 514 -15.04 6.83 -14.04
C GLU A 514 -13.61 6.67 -13.53
N ASN A 515 -13.39 5.89 -12.47
CA ASN A 515 -12.05 5.58 -11.96
C ASN A 515 -11.37 4.42 -12.69
N LYS A 516 -12.00 3.81 -13.71
CA LYS A 516 -11.52 2.62 -14.45
C LYS A 516 -10.99 1.51 -13.51
N SER A 517 -11.66 1.32 -12.37
CA SER A 517 -11.21 0.38 -11.34
C SER A 517 -11.47 -1.07 -11.74
N ALA A 518 -10.62 -2.00 -11.31
CA ALA A 518 -10.71 -3.42 -11.68
C ALA A 518 -12.10 -4.01 -11.36
N MET A 519 -12.77 -4.55 -12.39
CA MET A 519 -14.18 -4.96 -12.29
C MET A 519 -14.36 -6.46 -12.00
N ASN A 520 -13.30 -7.26 -12.18
CA ASN A 520 -13.26 -8.69 -11.86
C ASN A 520 -11.96 -9.04 -11.13
N PRO A 521 -11.77 -8.57 -9.89
CA PRO A 521 -10.53 -8.85 -9.17
C PRO A 521 -10.40 -10.33 -8.77
N ASP A 522 -9.17 -10.83 -8.67
CA ASP A 522 -8.90 -12.16 -8.12
C ASP A 522 -9.31 -12.21 -6.63
N PRO A 523 -9.98 -13.28 -6.17
CA PRO A 523 -10.45 -13.36 -4.79
C PRO A 523 -9.34 -13.32 -3.74
N LEU A 524 -8.18 -13.93 -4.01
CA LEU A 524 -7.07 -13.95 -3.07
C LEU A 524 -6.35 -12.61 -3.07
N TYR A 525 -6.13 -12.03 -4.26
CA TYR A 525 -5.59 -10.68 -4.41
C TYR A 525 -6.43 -9.64 -3.66
N SER A 526 -7.74 -9.62 -3.89
CA SER A 526 -8.65 -8.67 -3.24
C SER A 526 -8.79 -8.92 -1.74
N ALA A 527 -8.72 -10.16 -1.27
CA ALA A 527 -8.69 -10.45 0.15
C ALA A 527 -7.45 -9.87 0.84
N TYR A 528 -6.30 -9.91 0.16
CA TYR A 528 -5.03 -9.41 0.71
C TYR A 528 -4.88 -7.89 0.60
N HIS A 529 -5.09 -7.32 -0.59
CA HIS A 529 -4.75 -5.91 -0.86
C HIS A 529 -5.91 -4.92 -0.67
N TYR A 530 -7.17 -5.33 -0.80
CA TYR A 530 -8.26 -4.36 -0.84
C TYR A 530 -8.80 -4.03 0.55
N SER A 531 -8.76 -2.75 0.91
CA SER A 531 -9.45 -2.20 2.09
C SER A 531 -10.96 -2.01 1.88
N HIS A 532 -11.40 -1.95 0.60
CA HIS A 532 -12.81 -1.90 0.20
C HIS A 532 -13.22 -3.20 -0.50
N PRO A 533 -14.39 -3.78 -0.19
CA PRO A 533 -14.86 -4.97 -0.91
C PRO A 533 -15.06 -4.68 -2.42
N PRO A 534 -14.81 -5.65 -3.31
CA PRO A 534 -15.11 -5.55 -4.73
C PRO A 534 -16.54 -5.07 -5.00
N LEU A 535 -16.73 -4.29 -6.08
CA LEU A 535 -18.02 -3.67 -6.42
C LEU A 535 -19.18 -4.67 -6.37
N VAL A 536 -19.02 -5.84 -7.00
CA VAL A 536 -20.07 -6.87 -7.07
C VAL A 536 -20.50 -7.34 -5.67
N GLU A 537 -19.57 -7.48 -4.73
CA GLU A 537 -19.89 -7.86 -3.34
C GLU A 537 -20.75 -6.79 -2.67
N ARG A 538 -20.41 -5.51 -2.85
CA ARG A 538 -21.17 -4.37 -2.29
C ARG A 538 -22.55 -4.26 -2.91
N LEU A 539 -22.66 -4.39 -4.23
CA LEU A 539 -23.95 -4.35 -4.94
C LEU A 539 -24.89 -5.48 -4.50
N ASN A 540 -24.35 -6.68 -4.27
CA ASN A 540 -25.10 -7.80 -3.71
C ASN A 540 -25.62 -7.49 -2.30
N ALA A 541 -24.78 -6.94 -1.41
CA ALA A 541 -25.20 -6.54 -0.07
C ALA A 541 -26.28 -5.43 -0.10
N LEU A 542 -26.21 -4.53 -1.08
CA LEU A 542 -27.22 -3.51 -1.30
C LEU A 542 -28.54 -4.07 -1.87
N GLY A 543 -28.56 -5.32 -2.35
CA GLY A 543 -29.73 -5.95 -2.95
C GLY A 543 -30.05 -5.38 -4.34
N ASN A 544 -29.01 -5.03 -5.11
CA ASN A 544 -29.18 -4.49 -6.46
C ASN A 544 -29.71 -5.60 -7.40
N PRO A 545 -30.90 -5.42 -8.01
CA PRO A 545 -31.52 -6.45 -8.86
C PRO A 545 -30.77 -6.67 -10.19
N HIS A 546 -29.83 -5.78 -10.55
CA HIS A 546 -29.07 -5.89 -11.79
C HIS A 546 -27.87 -6.83 -11.69
N VAL A 547 -27.45 -7.25 -10.49
CA VAL A 547 -26.40 -8.26 -10.33
C VAL A 547 -27.04 -9.63 -10.47
N ALA A 548 -26.63 -10.39 -11.49
CA ALA A 548 -27.11 -11.77 -11.66
C ALA A 548 -26.71 -12.60 -10.41
N PRO A 549 -27.62 -13.43 -9.87
CA PRO A 549 -27.29 -14.31 -8.76
C PRO A 549 -26.10 -15.20 -9.14
N LYS A 550 -25.20 -15.46 -8.18
CA LYS A 550 -24.16 -16.48 -8.37
C LYS A 550 -24.88 -17.79 -8.72
N THR A 551 -24.68 -18.29 -9.93
CA THR A 551 -25.01 -19.70 -10.23
C THR A 551 -24.12 -20.54 -9.32
N GLU A 552 -24.74 -21.31 -8.43
CA GLU A 552 -24.08 -22.27 -7.53
C GLU A 552 -23.21 -23.28 -8.28
#